data_AF-A0A536GQI4-F1
#
_entry.id   AF-A0A536GQI4-F1
#
_cell.length_a   1.000
_cell.length_b   1.000
_cell.length_c   1.000
_cell.angle_alpha   90.00
_cell.angle_beta   90.00
_cell.angle_gamma   90.00
#
_symmetry.space_group_name_H-M   'P 1'
#
loop_
_entity.id
_entity.type
_entity.pdbx_description
1 polymer ?
#
loop_
_entity_poly.entity_id
_entity_poly.type
_entity_poly.pdbx_seq_one_letter_code
_entity_poly.pdbx_strand_id
1 'polypeptide(L)'
;FSGRPLAAFWEWAAIAAVIATLEETAIRGALYQRWSEEAGPLIAIVAGALVFALIHLPRYGLGAMPLDAAVGLALGGLRALTGRVLPCAVAHTIADWGAWFWA
;
A
#
# COMPACT_ATOMS: atom_id res chain seq x y z
N PHE A 1 -6.46 20.59 6.38
CA PHE A 1 -6.09 20.22 7.76
C PHE A 1 -7.26 19.51 8.38
N SER A 2 -7.07 18.26 8.77
CA SER A 2 -8.14 17.49 9.41
C SER A 2 -8.52 18.10 10.76
N GLY A 3 -9.82 18.16 11.06
CA GLY A 3 -10.33 18.61 12.37
C GLY A 3 -10.14 17.60 13.50
N ARG A 4 -9.32 16.55 13.29
CA ARG A 4 -9.17 15.41 14.20
C ARG A 4 -8.13 15.71 15.29
N PRO A 5 -8.37 15.30 16.55
CA PRO A 5 -7.45 15.57 17.64
C PRO A 5 -6.13 14.79 17.51
N LEU A 6 -5.00 15.42 17.85
CA LEU A 6 -3.67 14.80 17.81
C LEU A 6 -3.54 13.59 18.75
N ALA A 7 -4.29 13.55 19.85
CA ALA A 7 -4.29 12.40 20.75
C ALA A 7 -4.79 11.11 20.05
N ALA A 8 -5.77 11.23 19.16
CA ALA A 8 -6.30 10.10 18.39
C ALA A 8 -5.37 9.67 17.23
N PHE A 9 -4.40 10.51 16.86
CA PHE A 9 -3.46 10.19 15.79
C PHE A 9 -2.58 9.00 16.14
N TRP A 10 -2.04 8.92 17.36
CA TRP A 10 -1.04 7.89 17.68
C TRP A 10 -1.61 6.47 17.70
N GLU A 11 -2.80 6.29 18.27
CA GLU A 11 -3.50 5.00 18.25
C GLU A 11 -3.82 4.58 16.82
N TRP A 12 -4.38 5.50 16.03
CA TRP A 12 -4.70 5.27 14.63
C TRP A 12 -3.44 4.99 13.78
N ALA A 13 -2.36 5.74 13.99
CA ALA A 13 -1.11 5.65 13.26
C ALA A 13 -0.40 4.32 13.51
N ALA A 14 -0.44 3.82 14.74
CA ALA A 14 0.07 2.49 15.07
C ALA A 14 -0.73 1.38 14.40
N ILE A 15 -2.06 1.46 14.41
CA ILE A 15 -2.93 0.50 13.72
C ILE A 15 -2.69 0.55 12.21
N ALA A 16 -2.62 1.75 11.61
CA ALA A 16 -2.34 1.94 10.20
C ALA A 16 -0.99 1.33 9.81
N ALA A 17 0.06 1.53 10.61
CA ALA A 17 1.37 0.92 10.37
C ALA A 17 1.33 -0.62 10.39
N VAL A 18 0.56 -1.22 11.30
CA VAL A 18 0.35 -2.67 11.35
C VAL A 18 -0.39 -3.15 10.10
N ILE A 19 -1.47 -2.47 9.72
CA ILE A 19 -2.26 -2.82 8.52
C ILE A 19 -1.40 -2.69 7.26
N ALA A 20 -0.73 -1.57 7.06
CA ALA A 20 0.18 -1.35 5.94
C ALA A 20 1.27 -2.44 5.87
N THR A 21 1.84 -2.84 7.01
CA THR A 21 2.83 -3.93 7.05
C THR A 21 2.23 -5.27 6.64
N LEU A 22 1.01 -5.58 7.06
CA LEU A 22 0.31 -6.82 6.68
C LEU A 22 -0.03 -6.82 5.18
N GLU A 23 -0.55 -5.70 4.67
CA GLU A 23 -0.87 -5.54 3.24
C GLU A 23 0.38 -5.69 2.37
N GLU A 24 1.48 -5.02 2.71
CA GLU A 24 2.72 -5.13 1.95
C GLU A 24 3.35 -6.52 2.06
N THR A 25 3.22 -7.19 3.21
CA THR A 25 3.69 -8.57 3.37
C THR A 25 2.88 -9.54 2.50
N ALA A 26 1.57 -9.39 2.44
CA ALA A 26 0.70 -10.22 1.61
C ALA A 26 0.94 -9.95 0.12
N ILE A 27 0.96 -8.68 -0.28
CA ILE A 27 0.98 -8.27 -1.70
C ILE A 27 2.41 -8.25 -2.24
N ARG A 28 3.36 -7.54 -1.60
CA ARG A 28 4.76 -7.37 -2.07
C ARG A 28 5.68 -8.49 -1.58
N GLY A 29 5.26 -9.24 -0.56
CA GLY A 29 5.91 -10.48 -0.14
C GLY A 29 5.36 -11.67 -0.91
N ALA A 30 4.27 -12.26 -0.43
CA ALA A 30 3.78 -13.56 -0.90
C ALA A 30 3.28 -13.53 -2.37
N LEU A 31 2.38 -12.60 -2.70
CA LEU A 31 1.80 -12.51 -4.05
C LEU A 31 2.88 -12.13 -5.09
N TYR A 32 3.65 -11.07 -4.82
CA TYR A 32 4.72 -10.64 -5.72
C TYR A 32 5.74 -11.75 -5.97
N GLN A 33 6.18 -12.46 -4.93
CA GLN A 33 7.15 -13.54 -5.09
C GLN A 33 6.62 -14.62 -6.02
N ARG A 34 5.40 -15.11 -5.74
CA ARG A 34 4.78 -16.17 -6.55
C ARG A 34 4.64 -15.78 -8.02
N TRP A 35 4.10 -14.60 -8.30
CA TRP A 35 3.88 -14.15 -9.68
C TRP A 35 5.17 -13.73 -10.37
N SER A 36 6.18 -13.27 -9.63
CA SER A 36 7.48 -12.96 -10.21
C SER A 36 8.21 -14.23 -10.65
N GLU A 37 8.04 -15.34 -9.92
CA GLU A 37 8.59 -16.66 -10.28
C GLU A 37 7.82 -17.29 -11.45
N GLU A 38 6.49 -17.18 -11.47
CA GLU A 38 5.63 -17.81 -12.50
C GLU A 38 5.56 -17.01 -13.82
N ALA A 39 5.51 -15.67 -13.74
CA ALA A 39 5.16 -14.79 -14.87
C ALA A 39 6.05 -13.55 -15.00
N GLY A 40 7.06 -13.40 -14.15
CA GLY A 40 8.02 -12.30 -14.18
C GLY A 40 7.59 -11.04 -13.41
N PRO A 41 8.55 -10.13 -13.16
CA PRO A 41 8.38 -9.01 -12.24
C PRO A 41 7.34 -7.98 -12.70
N LEU A 42 7.20 -7.76 -14.02
CA LEU A 42 6.21 -6.80 -14.55
C LEU A 42 4.78 -7.25 -14.22
N ILE A 43 4.47 -8.53 -14.42
CA ILE A 43 3.15 -9.09 -14.10
C ILE A 43 2.90 -9.02 -12.59
N ALA A 44 3.90 -9.37 -11.77
CA ALA A 44 3.80 -9.26 -10.31
C ALA A 44 3.47 -7.83 -9.84
N ILE A 45 4.08 -6.81 -10.46
CA ILE A 45 3.82 -5.39 -10.16
C ILE A 45 2.38 -5.01 -10.53
N VAL A 46 1.95 -5.32 -11.76
CA VAL A 46 0.61 -4.95 -12.25
C VAL A 46 -0.48 -5.67 -11.47
N ALA A 47 -0.34 -6.98 -11.24
CA ALA A 47 -1.29 -7.76 -10.45
C ALA A 47 -1.37 -7.27 -9.00
N GLY A 48 -0.22 -6.99 -8.37
CA GLY A 48 -0.18 -6.43 -7.03
C GLY A 48 -0.84 -5.05 -6.94
N ALA A 49 -0.66 -4.19 -7.94
CA ALA A 49 -1.31 -2.89 -8.01
C ALA A 49 -2.84 -2.99 -8.17
N LEU A 50 -3.32 -3.93 -8.98
CA LEU A 50 -4.74 -4.19 -9.14
C LEU A 50 -5.37 -4.72 -7.83
N VAL A 51 -4.72 -5.69 -7.17
CA VAL A 51 -5.19 -6.19 -5.86
C VAL A 51 -5.24 -5.04 -4.86
N PHE A 52 -4.19 -4.22 -4.79
CA PHE A 52 -4.13 -3.06 -3.90
C PHE A 52 -5.29 -2.09 -4.16
N ALA A 53 -5.57 -1.74 -5.41
CA ALA A 53 -6.72 -0.89 -5.73
C ALA A 53 -8.05 -1.56 -5.31
N LEU A 54 -8.24 -2.83 -5.64
CA LEU A 54 -9.51 -3.53 -5.37
C LEU A 54 -9.84 -3.65 -3.88
N ILE A 55 -8.85 -3.89 -3.00
CA ILE A 55 -9.11 -3.98 -1.56
C ILE A 55 -9.52 -2.63 -0.95
N HIS A 56 -9.14 -1.52 -1.58
CA HIS A 56 -9.47 -0.17 -1.15
C HIS A 56 -10.81 0.33 -1.70
N LEU A 57 -11.36 -0.34 -2.72
CA LEU A 57 -12.61 0.06 -3.38
C LEU A 57 -13.80 0.28 -2.41
N PRO A 58 -14.07 -0.60 -1.41
CA PRO A 58 -15.19 -0.40 -0.49
C PRO A 58 -15.03 0.85 0.40
N ARG A 59 -13.79 1.28 0.65
CA ARG A 59 -13.45 2.39 1.53
C ARG A 59 -13.42 3.73 0.78
N TYR A 60 -12.79 3.75 -0.40
CA TYR A 60 -12.48 4.98 -1.14
C TYR A 60 -13.34 5.18 -2.41
N GLY A 61 -14.03 4.14 -2.88
CA GLY A 61 -14.91 4.21 -4.03
C GLY A 61 -14.19 4.25 -5.39
N LEU A 62 -14.97 4.20 -6.46
CA LEU A 62 -14.44 4.09 -7.84
C LEU A 62 -13.57 5.29 -8.26
N GLY A 63 -13.87 6.49 -7.75
CA GLY A 63 -13.12 7.70 -8.08
C GLY A 63 -11.66 7.68 -7.60
N ALA A 64 -11.37 6.93 -6.53
CA ALA A 64 -10.01 6.81 -5.98
C ALA A 64 -9.18 5.71 -6.66
N MET A 65 -9.80 4.80 -7.42
CA MET A 65 -9.12 3.66 -8.04
C MET A 65 -7.90 4.02 -8.89
N PRO A 66 -7.89 5.10 -9.70
CA PRO A 66 -6.69 5.48 -10.44
C PRO A 66 -5.51 5.84 -9.51
N LEU A 67 -5.78 6.51 -8.39
CA LEU A 67 -4.76 6.84 -7.40
C LEU A 67 -4.28 5.58 -6.67
N ASP A 68 -5.20 4.73 -6.23
CA ASP A 68 -4.85 3.48 -5.51
C ASP A 68 -4.02 2.55 -6.42
N ALA A 69 -4.36 2.45 -7.71
CA ALA A 69 -3.57 1.71 -8.68
C ALA A 69 -2.18 2.33 -8.89
N ALA A 70 -2.07 3.66 -8.98
CA ALA A 70 -0.80 4.35 -9.13
C ALA A 70 0.13 4.17 -7.91
N VAL A 71 -0.43 4.28 -6.69
CA VAL A 71 0.29 3.93 -5.45
C VAL A 71 0.70 2.47 -5.47
N GLY A 72 -0.20 1.59 -5.92
CA GLY A 72 0.03 0.17 -6.10
C GLY A 72 1.26 -0.13 -6.97
N LEU A 73 1.35 0.54 -8.13
CA LEU A 73 2.47 0.46 -9.06
C LEU A 73 3.76 1.02 -8.45
N ALA A 74 3.70 2.16 -7.75
CA ALA A 74 4.86 2.76 -7.11
C ALA A 74 5.48 1.83 -6.05
N LEU A 75 4.64 1.23 -5.19
CA LEU A 75 5.09 0.26 -4.18
C LEU A 75 5.62 -1.03 -4.81
N GLY A 76 5.01 -1.51 -5.90
CA GLY A 76 5.52 -2.64 -6.69
C GLY A 76 6.88 -2.35 -7.34
N GLY A 77 7.06 -1.15 -7.88
CA GLY A 77 8.35 -0.68 -8.39
C GLY A 77 9.40 -0.58 -7.29
N LEU A 78 9.04 -0.05 -6.12
CA LEU A 78 9.94 -0.01 -4.96
C LEU A 78 10.37 -1.41 -4.51
N ARG A 79 9.45 -2.38 -4.53
CA ARG A 79 9.76 -3.79 -4.28
C ARG A 79 10.75 -4.34 -5.31
N ALA A 80 10.54 -4.06 -6.60
CA ALA A 80 11.41 -4.51 -7.67
C ALA A 80 12.83 -3.90 -7.57
N LEU A 81 12.93 -2.63 -7.20
CA LEU A 81 14.20 -1.92 -7.05
C LEU A 81 15.00 -2.36 -5.81
N THR A 82 14.31 -2.58 -4.69
CA THR A 82 14.98 -2.84 -3.40
C THR A 82 15.15 -4.32 -3.08
N GLY A 83 14.35 -5.19 -3.72
CA GLY A 83 14.27 -6.60 -3.36
C GLY A 83 13.80 -6.83 -1.93
N ARG A 84 13.14 -5.85 -1.27
CA ARG A 84 12.68 -5.93 0.13
C ARG A 84 11.23 -5.46 0.30
N VAL A 85 10.52 -6.01 1.28
CA VAL A 85 9.14 -5.61 1.64
C VAL A 85 9.14 -4.41 2.58
N LEU A 86 10.13 -4.35 3.49
CA LEU A 86 10.21 -3.30 4.52
C LEU A 86 10.16 -1.86 3.95
N PRO A 87 10.88 -1.51 2.85
CA PRO A 87 10.75 -0.18 2.26
C PRO A 87 9.33 0.14 1.77
N CYS A 88 8.60 -0.85 1.25
CA CYS A 88 7.20 -0.70 0.84
C CYS A 88 6.31 -0.43 2.06
N ALA A 89 6.47 -1.21 3.14
CA ALA A 89 5.68 -1.03 4.36
C ALA A 89 5.90 0.36 4.98
N VAL A 90 7.14 0.84 5.00
CA VAL A 90 7.48 2.20 5.45
C VAL A 90 6.84 3.27 4.55
N ALA A 91 6.98 3.15 3.23
CA ALA A 91 6.41 4.11 2.30
C ALA A 91 4.87 4.18 2.40
N HIS A 92 4.22 3.03 2.51
CA HIS A 92 2.78 2.92 2.70
C HIS A 92 2.36 3.55 4.03
N THR A 93 3.02 3.21 5.14
CA THR A 93 2.74 3.80 6.47
C THR A 93 2.86 5.33 6.44
N ILE A 94 3.88 5.87 5.79
CA ILE A 94 4.06 7.33 5.65
C ILE A 94 2.92 7.95 4.82
N ALA A 95 2.47 7.28 3.76
CA ALA A 95 1.34 7.74 2.96
C ALA A 95 0.05 7.80 3.79
N ASP A 96 -0.23 6.77 4.60
CA ASP A 96 -1.36 6.74 5.52
C ASP A 96 -1.29 7.90 6.50
N TRP A 97 -0.14 8.05 7.19
CA TRP A 97 0.05 9.14 8.14
C TRP A 97 -0.14 10.50 7.51
N GLY A 98 0.33 10.68 6.26
CA GLY A 98 0.03 11.86 5.47
C GLY A 98 -1.47 12.07 5.30
N ALA A 99 -2.20 11.04 4.86
CA ALA A 99 -3.65 11.10 4.63
C ALA A 99 -4.44 11.56 5.86
N TRP A 100 -4.00 11.25 7.08
CA TRP A 100 -4.62 11.77 8.31
C TRP A 100 -4.74 13.30 8.34
N PHE A 101 -3.74 14.03 7.83
CA PHE A 101 -3.69 15.50 7.90
C PHE A 101 -4.44 16.19 6.75
N TRP A 102 -4.67 15.45 5.66
CA TRP A 102 -5.36 15.92 4.45
C TRP A 102 -6.85 15.51 4.40
N ALA A 103 -7.27 14.56 5.23
CA ALA A 103 -8.64 14.04 5.33
C ALA A 103 -9.53 14.74 6.38
#